data_AF-A0A059F2W2-F1
#
_entry.id   AF-A0A059F2W2-F1
#
_cell.length_a   1.000
_cell.length_b   1.000
_cell.length_c   1.000
_cell.angle_alpha   90.00
_cell.angle_beta   90.00
_cell.angle_gamma   90.00
#
_symmetry.space_group_name_H-M   'P 1'
#
loop_
_entity.id
_entity.type
_entity.pdbx_description
1 polymer ?
#
loop_
_entity_poly.entity_id
_entity_poly.type
_entity_poly.pdbx_seq_one_letter_code
_entity_poly.pdbx_strand_id
1 'polypeptide(L)'
;MDYLISTEQCCVPYILKIETNQPILVYLDDIFEHYQKNTTPINTLMNINNKIIITFKNKKKPSRKNKTRTLFTPHGNRLITETEYSSLIKVISPFYHEDFNTFVIKNDNESFEYFAPKDFYEAISFLKENKLIDTSFLYDLTKNGKLIINKDIVSVNDEYTCECCCKSEYLRHLYKLNEINAYITLQRHNLLAWDNIVKEIKK
;
A
#
# COMPACT_ATOMS: atom_id res chain seq x y z
N MET A 1 2.40 -15.82 2.27
CA MET A 1 2.20 -14.37 2.08
C MET A 1 2.78 -13.71 3.32
N ASP A 2 3.71 -12.78 3.15
CA ASP A 2 4.48 -12.29 4.30
C ASP A 2 4.02 -10.92 4.78
N TYR A 3 3.71 -10.05 3.82
CA TYR A 3 3.15 -8.72 4.03
C TYR A 3 2.40 -8.29 2.78
N LEU A 4 1.66 -7.19 2.88
CA LEU A 4 0.91 -6.59 1.79
C LEU A 4 1.54 -5.24 1.42
N ILE A 5 1.71 -4.99 0.13
CA ILE A 5 2.22 -3.72 -0.35
C ILE A 5 1.06 -2.73 -0.46
N SER A 6 0.91 -1.82 0.49
CA SER A 6 -0.05 -0.72 0.36
C SER A 6 0.37 0.19 -0.77
N THR A 7 -0.57 0.82 -1.48
CA THR A 7 -0.27 1.93 -2.39
C THR A 7 -0.89 3.20 -1.85
N GLU A 8 -0.13 4.28 -1.72
CA GLU A 8 -0.72 5.62 -1.59
C GLU A 8 -0.89 6.23 -2.98
N GLN A 9 -2.08 6.76 -3.30
CA GLN A 9 -2.40 7.40 -4.60
C GLN A 9 -2.14 6.49 -5.82
N CYS A 10 -2.31 5.17 -5.68
CA CYS A 10 -1.96 4.20 -6.72
C CYS A 10 -0.49 4.28 -7.19
N CYS A 11 0.44 4.77 -6.37
CA CYS A 11 1.87 4.62 -6.62
C CYS A 11 2.23 3.13 -6.49
N VAL A 12 2.15 2.43 -7.61
CA VAL A 12 2.43 1.00 -7.73
C VAL A 12 3.96 0.77 -7.62
N PRO A 13 4.40 -0.35 -7.02
CA PRO A 13 5.79 -0.82 -7.07
C PRO A 13 6.47 -0.81 -8.45
N TYR A 14 5.70 -0.79 -9.55
CA TYR A 14 6.20 -0.65 -10.91
C TYR A 14 6.99 0.65 -11.11
N ILE A 15 6.55 1.77 -10.51
CA ILE A 15 7.30 3.04 -10.52
C ILE A 15 8.64 2.89 -9.80
N LEU A 16 8.67 2.07 -8.74
CA LEU A 16 9.86 1.80 -7.95
C LEU A 16 10.80 0.77 -8.61
N LYS A 17 10.36 0.11 -9.70
CA LYS A 17 11.04 -1.02 -10.36
C LYS A 17 11.47 -2.10 -9.37
N ILE A 18 10.62 -2.40 -8.38
CA ILE A 18 10.88 -3.47 -7.41
C ILE A 18 10.20 -4.75 -7.90
N GLU A 19 11.02 -5.75 -8.22
CA GLU A 19 10.54 -7.10 -8.52
C GLU A 19 10.15 -7.80 -7.21
N THR A 20 8.86 -7.95 -6.99
CA THR A 20 8.31 -8.63 -5.82
C THR A 20 7.08 -9.41 -6.23
N ASN A 21 6.86 -10.56 -5.59
CA ASN A 21 5.65 -11.37 -5.76
C ASN A 21 4.61 -11.12 -4.65
N GLN A 22 4.88 -10.17 -3.74
CA GLN A 22 3.95 -9.84 -2.67
C GLN A 22 2.67 -9.21 -3.26
N PRO A 23 1.50 -9.47 -2.66
CA PRO A 23 0.27 -8.84 -3.10
C PRO A 23 0.28 -7.33 -2.88
N ILE A 24 -0.45 -6.61 -3.74
CA ILE A 24 -0.54 -5.14 -3.69
C ILE A 24 -1.97 -4.76 -3.30
N LEU A 25 -2.08 -3.98 -2.23
CA LEU A 25 -3.31 -3.36 -1.75
C LEU A 25 -3.54 -2.05 -2.51
N VAL A 26 -4.62 -2.00 -3.28
CA VAL A 26 -5.09 -0.82 -3.99
C VAL A 26 -6.39 -0.36 -3.34
N TYR A 27 -6.45 0.92 -3.01
CA TYR A 27 -7.65 1.50 -2.43
C TYR A 27 -8.67 1.82 -3.52
N LEU A 28 -9.91 1.34 -3.34
CA LEU A 28 -11.03 1.65 -4.23
C LEU A 28 -11.23 3.16 -4.34
N ASP A 29 -11.05 3.89 -3.24
CA ASP A 29 -11.11 5.36 -3.16
C ASP A 29 -10.27 6.06 -4.24
N ASP A 30 -9.11 5.49 -4.60
CA ASP A 30 -8.16 6.09 -5.56
C ASP A 30 -8.50 5.78 -7.01
N ILE A 31 -9.14 4.63 -7.28
CA ILE A 31 -9.42 4.15 -8.63
C ILE A 31 -10.89 4.26 -9.04
N PHE A 32 -11.78 4.58 -8.10
CA PHE A 32 -13.22 4.51 -8.29
C PHE A 32 -13.69 5.22 -9.57
N GLU A 33 -13.28 6.47 -9.76
CA GLU A 33 -13.74 7.29 -10.87
C GLU A 33 -13.24 6.80 -12.23
N HIS A 34 -12.04 6.20 -12.26
CA HIS A 34 -11.51 5.56 -13.47
C HIS A 34 -12.41 4.39 -13.90
N TYR A 35 -12.82 3.55 -12.95
CA TYR A 35 -13.67 2.39 -13.19
C TYR A 35 -15.16 2.70 -13.35
N GLN A 36 -15.57 3.97 -13.22
CA GLN A 36 -16.91 4.37 -13.66
C GLN A 36 -17.05 4.33 -15.19
N LYS A 37 -15.94 4.42 -15.93
CA LYS A 37 -15.93 4.49 -17.40
C LYS A 37 -15.08 3.39 -18.05
N ASN A 38 -14.15 2.79 -17.31
CA ASN A 38 -13.26 1.75 -17.82
C ASN A 38 -13.74 0.35 -17.41
N THR A 39 -13.54 -0.62 -18.31
CA THR A 39 -13.86 -2.04 -18.11
C THR A 39 -12.63 -2.96 -18.10
N THR A 40 -11.43 -2.39 -18.25
CA THR A 40 -10.17 -3.14 -18.31
C THR A 40 -9.82 -3.69 -16.92
N PRO A 41 -9.50 -5.00 -16.78
CA PRO A 41 -9.07 -5.57 -15.50
C PRO A 41 -7.83 -4.88 -14.92
N ILE A 42 -7.75 -4.82 -13.59
CA ILE A 42 -6.75 -4.00 -12.90
C ILE A 42 -5.30 -4.41 -13.14
N ASN A 43 -5.02 -5.70 -13.21
CA ASN A 43 -3.69 -6.20 -13.53
C ASN A 43 -3.23 -5.78 -14.93
N THR A 44 -4.17 -5.74 -15.89
CA THR A 44 -3.88 -5.26 -17.26
C THR A 44 -3.65 -3.75 -17.27
N LEU A 45 -4.50 -2.99 -16.58
CA LEU A 45 -4.36 -1.54 -16.46
C LEU A 45 -3.02 -1.13 -15.83
N MET A 46 -2.62 -1.80 -14.76
CA MET A 46 -1.38 -1.51 -14.03
C MET A 46 -0.14 -2.17 -14.66
N ASN A 47 -0.31 -3.06 -15.63
CA ASN A 47 0.75 -3.84 -16.27
C ASN A 47 1.66 -4.57 -15.25
N ILE A 48 1.04 -5.31 -14.32
CA ILE A 48 1.73 -6.06 -13.25
C ILE A 48 1.12 -7.45 -13.08
N ASN A 49 1.96 -8.40 -12.68
CA ASN A 49 1.57 -9.80 -12.46
C ASN A 49 1.23 -10.13 -11.00
N ASN A 50 1.44 -9.18 -10.08
CA ASN A 50 1.14 -9.33 -8.66
C ASN A 50 -0.34 -9.59 -8.41
N LYS A 51 -0.65 -10.32 -7.34
CA LYS A 51 -2.03 -10.42 -6.84
C LYS A 51 -2.49 -9.05 -6.36
N ILE A 52 -3.54 -8.50 -6.97
CA ILE A 52 -4.13 -7.22 -6.56
C ILE A 52 -5.27 -7.45 -5.56
N ILE A 53 -5.26 -6.67 -4.49
CA ILE A 53 -6.29 -6.64 -3.45
C ILE A 53 -7.00 -5.29 -3.51
N ILE A 54 -8.32 -5.28 -3.68
CA ILE A 54 -9.11 -4.04 -3.56
C ILE A 54 -9.61 -3.87 -2.12
N THR A 55 -9.36 -2.71 -1.54
CA THR A 55 -9.78 -2.38 -0.18
C THR A 55 -10.29 -0.94 -0.09
N PHE A 56 -10.99 -0.59 0.99
CA PHE A 56 -11.41 0.78 1.26
C PHE A 56 -10.37 1.47 2.16
N LYS A 57 -10.10 2.76 1.93
CA LYS A 57 -9.29 3.57 2.87
C LYS A 57 -9.99 3.68 4.22
N ASN A 58 -11.30 3.90 4.17
CA ASN A 58 -12.12 4.07 5.36
C ASN A 58 -12.53 2.73 5.98
N LYS A 59 -12.01 2.42 7.16
CA LYS A 59 -12.39 1.22 7.93
C LYS A 59 -13.63 1.42 8.82
N LYS A 60 -14.54 2.32 8.44
CA LYS A 60 -15.85 2.48 9.09
C LYS A 60 -16.90 1.59 8.43
N LYS A 61 -17.73 0.96 9.26
CA LYS A 61 -18.77 0.02 8.78
C LYS A 61 -19.82 0.79 7.97
N PRO A 62 -20.49 0.14 7.00
CA PRO A 62 -21.56 0.77 6.24
C PRO A 62 -22.62 1.41 7.15
N SER A 63 -23.21 2.51 6.70
CA SER A 63 -24.33 3.15 7.40
C SER A 63 -25.49 2.17 7.59
N ARG A 64 -25.96 1.98 8.83
CA ARG A 64 -27.10 1.09 9.12
C ARG A 64 -28.38 1.52 8.39
N LYS A 65 -28.58 2.81 8.20
CA LYS A 65 -29.81 3.38 7.60
C LYS A 65 -29.81 3.26 6.08
N ASN A 66 -28.68 3.58 5.45
CA ASN A 66 -28.59 3.70 3.99
C ASN A 66 -27.81 2.57 3.33
N LYS A 67 -27.17 1.68 4.12
CA LYS A 67 -26.29 0.59 3.66
C LYS A 67 -25.21 1.04 2.67
N THR A 68 -24.68 2.24 2.89
CA THR A 68 -23.63 2.84 2.06
C THR A 68 -22.32 3.00 2.82
N ARG A 69 -21.20 2.99 2.07
CA ARG A 69 -19.88 3.42 2.54
C ARG A 69 -19.50 4.73 1.87
N THR A 70 -18.62 5.50 2.53
CA THR A 70 -18.06 6.72 1.97
C THR A 70 -16.70 6.41 1.34
N LEU A 71 -16.55 6.80 0.07
CA LEU A 71 -15.30 6.82 -0.67
C LEU A 71 -14.74 8.24 -0.70
N PHE A 72 -13.45 8.39 -0.44
CA PHE A 72 -12.71 9.64 -0.48
C PHE A 72 -11.99 9.78 -1.82
N THR A 73 -12.69 10.30 -2.83
CA THR A 73 -12.12 10.46 -4.18
C THR A 73 -11.43 11.82 -4.34
N PRO A 74 -10.51 11.98 -5.30
CA PRO A 74 -9.86 13.27 -5.58
C PRO A 74 -10.84 14.42 -5.86
N HIS A 75 -12.01 14.12 -6.44
CA HIS A 75 -13.04 15.12 -6.77
C HIS A 75 -14.16 15.22 -5.73
N GLY A 76 -13.97 14.63 -4.55
CA GLY A 76 -14.88 14.76 -3.41
C GLY A 76 -15.42 13.43 -2.89
N ASN A 77 -16.08 13.50 -1.73
CA ASN A 77 -16.60 12.32 -1.07
C ASN A 77 -17.80 11.77 -1.83
N ARG A 78 -17.83 10.46 -2.06
CA ARG A 78 -18.96 9.76 -2.67
C ARG A 78 -19.50 8.68 -1.76
N LEU A 79 -20.78 8.37 -1.91
CA LEU A 79 -21.40 7.23 -1.28
C LEU A 79 -21.51 6.10 -2.30
N ILE A 80 -21.20 4.89 -1.85
CA ILE A 80 -21.33 3.68 -2.66
C ILE A 80 -22.18 2.65 -1.92
N THR A 81 -23.09 2.00 -2.64
CA THR A 81 -23.89 0.86 -2.17
C THR A 81 -23.17 -0.47 -2.38
N GLU A 82 -23.61 -1.51 -1.69
CA GLU A 82 -23.08 -2.86 -1.86
C GLU A 82 -23.25 -3.39 -3.30
N THR A 83 -24.35 -3.02 -3.98
CA THR A 83 -24.63 -3.42 -5.36
C THR A 83 -23.68 -2.75 -6.35
N GLU A 84 -23.43 -1.45 -6.20
CA GLU A 84 -22.44 -0.73 -7.02
C GLU A 84 -21.04 -1.28 -6.79
N TYR A 85 -20.68 -1.53 -5.53
CA TYR A 85 -19.40 -2.15 -5.17
C TYR A 85 -19.22 -3.52 -5.84
N SER A 86 -20.22 -4.39 -5.71
CA SER A 86 -20.18 -5.73 -6.30
C SER A 86 -20.08 -5.69 -7.82
N SER A 87 -20.73 -4.72 -8.46
CA SER A 87 -20.65 -4.51 -9.91
C SER A 87 -19.25 -4.03 -10.32
N LEU A 88 -18.66 -3.12 -9.56
CA LEU A 88 -17.30 -2.65 -9.80
C LEU A 88 -16.25 -3.75 -9.59
N ILE A 89 -16.35 -4.56 -8.54
CA ILE A 89 -15.39 -5.65 -8.30
C ILE A 89 -15.39 -6.65 -9.46
N LYS A 90 -16.54 -6.95 -10.06
CA LYS A 90 -16.62 -7.81 -11.27
C LYS A 90 -15.85 -7.22 -12.45
N VAL A 91 -15.90 -5.90 -12.62
CA VAL A 91 -15.21 -5.19 -13.71
C VAL A 91 -13.72 -5.06 -13.43
N ILE A 92 -13.35 -4.62 -12.22
CA ILE A 92 -11.97 -4.47 -11.77
C ILE A 92 -11.25 -5.83 -11.81
N SER A 93 -11.98 -6.91 -11.50
CA SER A 93 -11.50 -8.29 -11.47
C SER A 93 -10.20 -8.46 -10.65
N PRO A 94 -10.18 -8.06 -9.38
CA PRO A 94 -9.00 -8.24 -8.53
C PRO A 94 -8.86 -9.69 -8.07
N PHE A 95 -7.67 -10.05 -7.59
CA PHE A 95 -7.44 -11.39 -7.05
C PHE A 95 -8.15 -11.59 -5.69
N TYR A 96 -8.14 -10.55 -4.85
CA TYR A 96 -8.95 -10.49 -3.63
C TYR A 96 -9.66 -9.14 -3.55
N HIS A 97 -10.73 -9.09 -2.77
CA HIS A 97 -11.39 -7.84 -2.44
C HIS A 97 -11.90 -7.85 -1.00
N GLU A 98 -12.01 -6.66 -0.42
CA GLU A 98 -12.60 -6.48 0.90
C GLU A 98 -14.09 -6.84 0.88
N ASP A 99 -14.57 -7.51 1.92
CA ASP A 99 -16.00 -7.66 2.16
C ASP A 99 -16.61 -6.31 2.51
N PHE A 100 -17.71 -5.96 1.83
CA PHE A 100 -18.34 -4.66 1.99
C PHE A 100 -18.72 -4.36 3.45
N ASN A 101 -19.10 -5.38 4.22
CA ASN A 101 -19.67 -5.25 5.56
C ASN A 101 -18.68 -5.54 6.69
N THR A 102 -17.73 -6.47 6.47
CA THR A 102 -16.90 -7.03 7.56
C THR A 102 -15.42 -6.62 7.52
N PHE A 103 -14.96 -5.96 6.45
CA PHE A 103 -13.55 -5.62 6.19
C PHE A 103 -12.60 -6.81 5.99
N VAL A 104 -13.12 -8.03 6.02
CA VAL A 104 -12.36 -9.25 5.75
C VAL A 104 -11.98 -9.24 4.26
N ILE A 105 -10.71 -9.49 3.95
CA ILE A 105 -10.27 -9.67 2.56
C ILE A 105 -10.61 -11.09 2.14
N LYS A 106 -11.22 -11.25 0.96
CA LYS A 106 -11.65 -12.57 0.47
C LYS A 106 -11.61 -12.69 -1.04
N ASN A 107 -11.65 -13.93 -1.49
CA ASN A 107 -12.06 -14.34 -2.83
C ASN A 107 -13.03 -15.53 -2.70
N ASP A 108 -13.27 -16.27 -3.79
CA ASP A 108 -14.19 -17.41 -3.77
C ASP A 108 -13.72 -18.62 -2.93
N ASN A 109 -12.42 -18.71 -2.63
CA ASN A 109 -11.81 -19.89 -2.01
C ASN A 109 -11.27 -19.65 -0.60
N GLU A 110 -10.85 -18.43 -0.28
CA GLU A 110 -10.17 -18.11 0.97
C GLU A 110 -10.48 -16.69 1.46
N SER A 111 -10.29 -16.48 2.76
CA SER A 111 -10.46 -15.18 3.42
C SER A 111 -9.42 -14.96 4.51
N PHE A 112 -8.99 -13.72 4.70
CA PHE A 112 -8.03 -13.34 5.72
C PHE A 112 -8.25 -11.92 6.22
N GLU A 113 -7.64 -11.62 7.37
CA GLU A 113 -7.51 -10.28 7.92
C GLU A 113 -6.04 -9.84 7.85
N TYR A 114 -5.83 -8.53 7.84
CA TYR A 114 -4.49 -7.94 7.91
C TYR A 114 -4.50 -6.75 8.85
N PHE A 115 -3.32 -6.37 9.33
CA PHE A 115 -3.13 -5.27 10.26
C PHE A 115 -2.38 -4.13 9.58
N ALA A 116 -2.82 -2.89 9.82
CA ALA A 116 -2.11 -1.68 9.40
C ALA A 116 -1.32 -1.16 10.60
N PRO A 117 0.00 -1.41 10.70
CA PRO A 117 0.81 -0.91 11.80
C PRO A 117 0.95 0.62 11.71
N LYS A 118 0.99 1.28 12.87
CA LYS A 118 1.15 2.73 13.00
C LYS A 118 2.57 3.20 12.69
N ASP A 119 3.55 2.35 12.97
CA ASP A 119 4.95 2.65 12.77
C ASP A 119 5.78 1.38 12.50
N PHE A 120 7.07 1.60 12.24
CA PHE A 120 8.04 0.54 11.98
C PHE A 120 8.16 -0.46 13.14
N TYR A 121 8.14 -0.01 14.40
CA TYR A 121 8.37 -0.89 15.54
C TYR A 121 7.14 -1.77 15.82
N GLU A 122 5.93 -1.22 15.67
CA GLU A 122 4.69 -2.00 15.70
C GLU A 122 4.65 -3.02 14.56
N ALA A 123 5.11 -2.66 13.36
CA ALA A 123 5.24 -3.58 12.24
C ALA A 123 6.15 -4.78 12.55
N ILE A 124 7.31 -4.54 13.17
CA ILE A 124 8.22 -5.61 13.62
C ILE A 124 7.56 -6.51 14.67
N SER A 125 6.83 -5.93 15.63
CA SER A 125 6.12 -6.69 16.66
C SER A 125 5.09 -7.64 16.03
N PHE A 126 4.22 -7.10 15.16
CA PHE A 126 3.21 -7.89 14.48
C PHE A 126 3.81 -8.99 13.60
N LEU A 127 4.92 -8.70 12.92
CA LEU A 127 5.60 -9.69 12.09
C LEU A 127 6.15 -10.86 12.92
N LYS A 128 6.73 -10.59 14.10
CA LYS A 128 7.19 -11.64 15.04
C LYS A 128 6.04 -12.47 15.58
N GLU A 129 4.84 -11.90 15.67
CA GLU A 129 3.59 -12.60 16.03
C GLU A 129 2.97 -13.36 14.84
N ASN A 130 3.65 -13.43 13.69
CA ASN A 130 3.15 -14.05 12.44
C ASN A 130 1.86 -13.40 11.89
N LYS A 131 1.58 -12.14 12.24
CA LYS A 131 0.44 -11.41 11.67
C LYS A 131 0.76 -10.95 10.24
N LEU A 132 -0.24 -11.02 9.37
CA LEU A 132 -0.17 -10.41 8.06
C LEU A 132 -0.35 -8.89 8.21
N ILE A 133 0.63 -8.13 7.75
CA ILE A 133 0.63 -6.67 7.87
C ILE A 133 0.68 -5.97 6.52
N ASP A 134 0.16 -4.77 6.45
CA ASP A 134 0.40 -3.86 5.33
C ASP A 134 1.65 -3.00 5.53
N THR A 135 2.01 -2.25 4.49
CA THR A 135 3.23 -1.42 4.45
C THR A 135 2.92 0.08 4.41
N SER A 136 1.72 0.48 4.86
CA SER A 136 1.33 1.90 4.93
C SER A 136 2.35 2.75 5.71
N PHE A 137 2.87 2.21 6.82
CA PHE A 137 3.91 2.86 7.62
C PHE A 137 5.19 3.22 6.85
N LEU A 138 5.55 2.49 5.78
CA LEU A 138 6.72 2.82 4.95
C LEU A 138 6.52 4.14 4.21
N TYR A 139 5.29 4.44 3.79
CA TYR A 139 4.96 5.71 3.17
C TYR A 139 5.08 6.85 4.17
N ASP A 140 4.62 6.66 5.39
CA ASP A 140 4.77 7.65 6.46
C ASP A 140 6.25 7.90 6.77
N LEU A 141 7.11 6.88 6.75
CA LEU A 141 8.57 7.07 6.85
C LEU A 141 9.09 7.93 5.70
N THR A 142 8.79 7.55 4.46
CA THR A 142 9.24 8.26 3.25
C THR A 142 8.79 9.72 3.24
N LYS A 143 7.53 9.99 3.57
CA LYS A 143 6.94 11.34 3.63
C LYS A 143 7.58 12.21 4.71
N ASN A 144 8.10 11.61 5.77
CA ASN A 144 8.82 12.28 6.84
C ASN A 144 10.34 12.31 6.60
N GLY A 145 10.81 11.89 5.42
CA GLY A 145 12.24 11.86 5.08
C GLY A 145 13.02 10.87 5.92
N LYS A 146 12.40 9.73 6.29
CA LYS A 146 13.01 8.68 7.11
C LYS A 146 13.37 7.45 6.28
N LEU A 147 14.45 6.81 6.66
CA LEU A 147 15.05 5.64 6.02
C LEU A 147 15.21 4.50 7.02
N ILE A 148 15.03 3.26 6.56
CA ILE A 148 15.38 2.06 7.35
C ILE A 148 16.84 1.68 7.06
N ILE A 149 17.74 1.84 8.03
CA ILE A 149 19.15 1.47 7.89
C ILE A 149 19.51 0.55 9.05
N ASN A 150 20.05 -0.64 8.75
CA ASN A 150 20.45 -1.63 9.75
C ASN A 150 19.37 -1.93 10.81
N LYS A 151 18.10 -2.00 10.38
CA LYS A 151 16.90 -2.20 11.23
C LYS A 151 16.55 -1.05 12.17
N ASP A 152 17.18 0.11 12.01
CA ASP A 152 16.85 1.34 12.69
C ASP A 152 16.31 2.40 11.74
N ILE A 153 15.69 3.43 12.30
CA ILE A 153 15.12 4.55 11.55
C ILE A 153 16.06 5.75 11.63
N VAL A 154 16.52 6.21 10.46
CA VAL A 154 17.44 7.35 10.30
C VAL A 154 16.78 8.45 9.49
N SER A 155 17.11 9.71 9.74
CA SER A 155 16.63 10.83 8.93
C SER A 155 17.49 11.03 7.69
N VAL A 156 16.89 11.44 6.58
CA VAL A 156 17.61 11.89 5.37
C VAL A 156 18.50 13.12 5.66
N ASN A 157 18.21 13.84 6.75
CA ASN A 157 19.03 14.95 7.22
C ASN A 157 20.26 14.51 8.01
N ASP A 158 20.35 13.25 8.41
CA ASP A 158 21.50 12.71 9.13
C ASP A 158 22.57 12.22 8.13
N GLU A 159 23.79 11.99 8.61
CA GLU A 159 24.81 11.31 7.83
C GLU A 159 24.59 9.80 7.88
N TYR A 160 24.57 9.17 6.71
CA TYR A 160 24.43 7.73 6.57
C TYR A 160 25.08 7.23 5.28
N THR A 161 25.34 5.93 5.24
CA THR A 161 25.85 5.22 4.07
C THR A 161 24.81 4.20 3.63
N CYS A 162 24.21 4.37 2.44
CA CYS A 162 23.56 3.26 1.73
C CYS A 162 24.15 3.13 0.34
N GLU A 163 24.48 1.90 -0.06
CA GLU A 163 24.87 1.59 -1.44
C GLU A 163 23.72 1.79 -2.44
N CYS A 164 22.49 1.66 -1.96
CA CYS A 164 21.27 1.73 -2.72
C CYS A 164 20.76 3.16 -2.99
N CYS A 165 21.12 4.10 -2.12
CA CYS A 165 20.78 5.51 -2.26
C CYS A 165 21.92 6.23 -3.00
N CYS A 166 21.60 7.27 -3.75
CA CYS A 166 22.61 8.27 -4.12
C CYS A 166 23.27 8.84 -2.85
N LYS A 167 24.44 9.49 -2.99
CA LYS A 167 25.15 10.14 -1.87
C LYS A 167 24.14 10.87 -0.96
N SER A 168 24.21 10.65 0.35
CA SER A 168 23.24 11.16 1.34
C SER A 168 22.98 12.66 1.20
N GLU A 169 24.01 13.44 0.88
CA GLU A 169 23.92 14.88 0.58
C GLU A 169 23.01 15.20 -0.60
N TYR A 170 23.09 14.43 -1.69
CA TYR A 170 22.29 14.63 -2.88
C TYR A 170 20.82 14.27 -2.63
N LEU A 171 20.57 13.14 -1.96
CA LEU A 171 19.20 12.78 -1.60
C LEU A 171 18.58 13.81 -0.65
N ARG A 172 19.35 14.29 0.33
CA ARG A 172 18.95 15.38 1.23
C ARG A 172 18.62 16.66 0.45
N HIS A 173 19.42 17.02 -0.54
CA HIS A 173 19.16 18.18 -1.40
C HIS A 173 17.85 18.02 -2.17
N LEU A 174 17.65 16.90 -2.87
CA LEU A 174 16.43 16.62 -3.62
C LEU A 174 15.19 16.61 -2.71
N TYR A 175 15.30 16.01 -1.53
CA TYR A 175 14.19 15.97 -0.57
C TYR A 175 13.80 17.38 -0.09
N LYS A 176 14.77 18.26 0.20
CA LYS A 176 14.51 19.66 0.57
C LYS A 176 13.81 20.45 -0.53
N LEU A 177 14.03 20.10 -1.79
CA LEU A 177 13.36 20.70 -2.94
C LEU A 177 11.97 20.08 -3.22
N ASN A 178 11.53 19.08 -2.44
CA ASN A 178 10.33 18.29 -2.68
C ASN A 178 10.31 17.62 -4.06
N GLU A 179 11.49 17.22 -4.56
CA GLU A 179 11.61 16.54 -5.84
C GLU A 179 11.02 15.14 -5.77
N ILE A 180 10.17 14.78 -6.76
CA ILE A 180 9.50 13.47 -6.81
C ILE A 180 10.50 12.31 -6.77
N ASN A 181 11.67 12.51 -7.38
CA ASN A 181 12.76 11.52 -7.41
C ASN A 181 13.31 11.21 -6.01
N ALA A 182 13.26 12.15 -5.06
CA ALA A 182 13.65 11.90 -3.68
C ALA A 182 12.69 10.89 -3.02
N TYR A 183 11.37 11.12 -3.15
CA TYR A 183 10.35 10.23 -2.60
C TYR A 183 10.39 8.84 -3.24
N ILE A 184 10.59 8.75 -4.55
CA ILE A 184 10.78 7.47 -5.26
C ILE A 184 12.00 6.73 -4.71
N THR A 185 13.12 7.43 -4.52
CA THR A 185 14.37 6.83 -3.99
C THR A 185 14.18 6.34 -2.56
N LEU A 186 13.58 7.15 -1.70
CA LEU A 186 13.28 6.82 -0.30
C LEU A 186 12.33 5.63 -0.17
N GLN A 187 11.23 5.64 -0.93
CA GLN A 187 10.26 4.55 -0.91
C GLN A 187 10.88 3.24 -1.39
N ARG A 188 11.70 3.31 -2.45
CA ARG A 188 12.42 2.14 -2.97
C ARG A 188 13.39 1.57 -1.93
N HIS A 189 14.19 2.43 -1.29
CA HIS A 189 15.09 2.04 -0.19
C HIS A 189 14.32 1.34 0.92
N ASN A 190 13.27 1.98 1.42
CA ASN A 190 12.49 1.49 2.55
C ASN A 190 11.81 0.15 2.26
N LEU A 191 11.29 -0.05 1.05
CA LEU A 191 10.67 -1.31 0.67
C LEU A 191 11.71 -2.44 0.55
N LEU A 192 12.89 -2.18 -0.02
CA LEU A 192 13.97 -3.18 -0.10
C LEU A 192 14.53 -3.55 1.27
N ALA A 193 14.76 -2.55 2.13
CA ALA A 193 15.20 -2.77 3.50
C ALA A 193 14.18 -3.60 4.29
N TRP A 194 12.88 -3.27 4.15
CA TRP A 194 11.80 -4.02 4.76
C TRP A 194 11.75 -5.48 4.27
N ASP A 195 11.88 -5.71 2.97
CA ASP A 195 11.86 -7.07 2.40
C ASP A 195 12.99 -7.95 2.98
N ASN A 196 14.18 -7.38 3.17
CA ASN A 196 15.30 -8.07 3.82
C ASN A 196 14.99 -8.38 5.29
N ILE A 197 14.43 -7.43 6.03
CA ILE A 197 14.04 -7.63 7.43
C ILE A 197 13.01 -8.76 7.56
N VAL A 198 12.02 -8.79 6.68
CA VAL A 198 10.99 -9.84 6.68
C VAL A 198 11.63 -11.21 6.44
N LYS A 199 12.50 -11.32 5.44
CA LYS A 199 13.23 -12.55 5.12
C LYS A 199 14.11 -13.02 6.27
N GLU A 200 14.67 -12.11 7.06
CA GLU A 200 15.47 -12.47 8.23
C GLU A 200 14.63 -12.93 9.42
N ILE A 201 13.48 -12.31 9.67
CA ILE A 201 12.62 -12.66 10.80
C ILE A 201 11.87 -13.97 10.58
N LYS A 202 11.56 -14.32 9.33
CA LYS A 202 10.81 -15.55 8.98
C LYS A 202 11.69 -16.77 8.67
N LYS A 203 13.01 -16.63 8.76
CA LYS A 203 13.95 -17.77 8.74
C LYS A 203 13.98 -18.44 10.10
#